data_AF-A0A2G6G2Q8-F1
#
_entry.id   AF-A0A2G6G2Q8-F1
#
_cell.length_a   1.000
_cell.length_b   1.000
_cell.length_c   1.000
_cell.angle_alpha   90.00
_cell.angle_beta   90.00
_cell.angle_gamma   90.00
#
_symmetry.space_group_name_H-M   'P 1'
#
loop_
_entity.id
_entity.type
_entity.pdbx_description
1 polymer ?
#
loop_
_entity_poly.entity_id
_entity_poly.type
_entity_poly.pdbx_seq_one_letter_code
_entity_poly.pdbx_strand_id
1 'polypeptide(L)'
;MDQARHCAVLWFKEIVERELYKELGYGSVYQYAAVELEFSKTRTGDFLHLARKLEKLPRLKKEMEEGKIGYTKAREIVKVADEKNENRWL
;
A
#
# COMPACT_ATOMS: atom_id res chain seq x y z
N MET A 1 12.07 18.71 9.72
CA MET A 1 12.05 18.37 8.27
C MET A 1 11.15 17.16 8.15
N ASP A 2 9.83 17.35 8.28
CA ASP A 2 8.91 16.28 8.69
C ASP A 2 7.81 16.03 7.65
N GLN A 3 8.21 15.75 6.42
CA GLN A 3 7.26 15.45 5.35
C GLN A 3 7.67 14.26 4.49
N ALA A 4 8.30 13.26 5.11
CA ALA A 4 8.69 12.02 4.44
C ALA A 4 8.30 10.76 5.23
N ARG A 5 7.20 10.81 6.00
CA ARG A 5 6.50 9.58 6.45
C ARG A 5 5.45 9.15 5.43
N HIS A 6 5.70 9.33 4.15
CA HIS A 6 4.86 8.67 3.16
C HIS A 6 5.06 7.16 3.31
N CYS A 7 3.99 6.47 3.71
CA CYS A 7 3.99 5.03 3.91
C CYS A 7 4.44 4.34 2.61
N ALA A 8 5.37 3.38 2.68
CA ALA A 8 5.89 2.66 1.52
C ALA A 8 4.78 2.06 0.63
N VAL A 9 3.63 1.74 1.21
CA VAL A 9 2.44 1.26 0.51
C VAL A 9 1.85 2.31 -0.42
N LEU A 10 1.85 3.59 -0.02
CA LEU A 10 1.30 4.69 -0.81
C LEU A 10 2.21 5.03 -1.99
N TRP A 11 3.53 5.03 -1.79
CA TRP A 11 4.49 5.14 -2.89
C TRP A 11 4.38 3.97 -3.86
N PHE A 12 4.28 2.76 -3.32
CA PHE A 12 4.09 1.57 -4.14
C PHE A 12 2.79 1.64 -4.95
N LYS A 13 1.70 2.15 -4.35
CA LYS A 13 0.44 2.43 -5.06
C LYS A 13 0.67 3.39 -6.22
N GLU A 14 1.36 4.50 -6.00
CA GLU A 14 1.63 5.48 -7.06
C GLU A 14 2.45 4.88 -8.21
N ILE A 15 3.49 4.09 -7.90
CA ILE A 15 4.29 3.37 -8.91
C ILE A 15 3.42 2.43 -9.74
N VAL A 16 2.46 1.74 -9.11
CA VAL A 16 1.54 0.83 -9.78
C VAL A 16 0.57 1.59 -10.68
N GLU A 17 -0.09 2.61 -10.14
CA GLU A 17 -1.16 3.37 -10.83
C GLU A 17 -0.65 4.12 -12.04
N ARG A 18 0.55 4.70 -11.93
CA ARG A 18 1.21 5.40 -13.02
C ARG A 18 2.05 4.49 -13.91
N GLU A 19 2.05 3.19 -13.62
CA GLU A 19 2.83 2.18 -14.33
C GLU A 19 4.33 2.54 -14.47
N LEU A 20 4.91 3.25 -13.50
CA LEU A 20 6.30 3.75 -13.57
C LEU A 20 7.33 2.62 -13.68
N TYR A 21 6.97 1.42 -13.22
CA TYR A 21 7.79 0.23 -13.40
C TYR A 21 8.00 -0.11 -14.89
N LYS A 22 7.10 0.28 -15.80
CA LYS A 22 7.29 0.10 -17.24
C LYS A 22 8.32 1.08 -17.80
N GLU A 23 8.34 2.30 -17.31
CA GLU A 23 9.34 3.32 -17.70
C GLU A 23 10.75 2.90 -17.30
N LEU A 24 10.87 2.15 -16.20
CA LEU A 24 12.13 1.55 -15.74
C LEU A 24 12.48 0.23 -16.46
N GLY A 25 11.65 -0.24 -17.40
CA GLY A 25 11.91 -1.43 -18.21
C GLY A 25 11.43 -2.78 -17.62
N TYR A 26 10.65 -2.77 -16.54
CA TYR A 26 10.08 -4.01 -15.98
C TYR A 26 8.75 -4.36 -16.67
N GLY A 27 8.58 -5.65 -17.01
CA GLY A 27 7.38 -6.16 -17.66
C GLY A 27 6.16 -6.30 -16.74
N SER A 28 6.36 -6.22 -15.42
CA SER A 28 5.28 -6.22 -14.44
C SER A 28 5.72 -5.60 -13.12
N VAL A 29 4.75 -5.15 -12.32
CA VAL A 29 5.02 -4.70 -10.94
C VAL A 29 5.63 -5.82 -10.08
N TYR A 30 5.29 -7.09 -10.33
CA TYR A 30 5.89 -8.22 -9.59
C TYR A 30 7.37 -8.38 -9.90
N GLN A 31 7.77 -8.18 -11.16
CA GLN A 31 9.17 -8.21 -11.56
C GLN A 31 9.92 -7.03 -10.94
N TYR A 32 9.37 -5.82 -11.03
CA TYR A 32 9.92 -4.64 -10.38
C TYR A 32 10.11 -4.84 -8.87
N ALA A 33 9.06 -5.27 -8.18
CA ALA A 33 9.11 -5.48 -6.73
C ALA A 33 10.09 -6.59 -6.31
N ALA A 34 10.25 -7.63 -7.13
CA ALA A 34 11.20 -8.70 -6.85
C ALA A 34 12.65 -8.25 -7.03
N VAL A 35 12.94 -7.43 -8.05
CA VAL A 35 14.30 -7.00 -8.40
C VAL A 35 14.74 -5.79 -7.58
N GLU A 36 13.91 -4.74 -7.52
CA GLU A 36 14.28 -3.46 -6.90
C GLU A 36 13.97 -3.39 -5.40
N LEU A 37 12.94 -4.11 -4.95
CA LEU A 37 12.48 -4.07 -3.55
C LEU A 37 12.76 -5.37 -2.79
N GLU A 38 13.28 -6.40 -3.48
CA GLU A 38 13.51 -7.75 -2.94
C GLU A 38 12.25 -8.36 -2.30
N PHE A 39 11.07 -8.00 -2.81
CA PHE A 39 9.80 -8.50 -2.28
C PHE A 39 9.49 -9.90 -2.82
N SER A 40 9.00 -10.77 -1.94
CA SER A 40 8.35 -12.01 -2.35
C SER A 40 7.03 -11.71 -3.06
N LYS A 41 6.57 -12.65 -3.92
CA LYS A 41 5.27 -12.52 -4.60
C LYS A 41 4.12 -12.29 -3.61
N THR A 42 4.15 -12.95 -2.45
CA THR A 42 3.16 -12.78 -1.37
C THR A 42 3.19 -11.36 -0.83
N ARG A 43 4.37 -10.83 -0.50
CA ARG A 43 4.52 -9.47 0.02
C ARG A 43 4.07 -8.43 -1.00
N THR A 44 4.42 -8.61 -2.27
CA THR A 44 3.94 -7.75 -3.37
C THR A 44 2.41 -7.80 -3.49
N GLY A 45 1.81 -9.00 -3.39
CA GLY A 45 0.36 -9.18 -3.38
C GLY A 45 -0.31 -8.47 -2.20
N ASP A 46 0.25 -8.56 -1.00
CA ASP A 46 -0.25 -7.85 0.19
C ASP A 46 -0.22 -6.33 0.01
N PHE A 47 0.88 -5.80 -0.55
CA PHE A 47 1.01 -4.37 -0.86
C PHE A 47 -0.02 -3.90 -1.88
N LEU A 48 -0.20 -4.66 -2.98
CA LEU A 48 -1.22 -4.37 -3.99
C LEU A 48 -2.63 -4.43 -3.41
N HIS A 49 -2.92 -5.43 -2.59
CA HIS A 49 -4.22 -5.59 -1.95
C HIS A 49 -4.52 -4.42 -1.02
N LEU A 50 -3.57 -4.06 -0.16
CA LEU A 50 -3.68 -2.93 0.75
C LEU A 50 -3.85 -1.62 -0.02
N ALA A 51 -3.01 -1.34 -1.01
CA ALA A 51 -3.08 -0.14 -1.85
C ALA A 51 -4.48 0.07 -2.47
N ARG A 52 -5.06 -0.98 -3.05
CA ARG A 52 -6.42 -0.94 -3.63
C ARG A 52 -7.50 -0.72 -2.58
N LYS A 53 -7.36 -1.36 -1.41
CA LYS A 53 -8.32 -1.23 -0.31
C LYS A 53 -8.34 0.17 0.30
N LEU A 54 -7.18 0.84 0.36
CA LEU A 54 -7.07 2.21 0.87
C LEU A 54 -7.84 3.25 0.05
N GLU A 55 -8.19 2.95 -1.20
CA GLU A 55 -9.09 3.82 -2.00
C GLU A 55 -10.52 3.85 -1.44
N LYS A 56 -10.95 2.75 -0.82
CA LYS A 56 -12.26 2.59 -0.19
C LYS A 56 -12.25 2.84 1.31
N LEU A 57 -11.08 3.03 1.89
CA LEU A 57 -10.85 3.18 3.32
C LEU A 57 -10.06 4.48 3.58
N PRO A 58 -10.68 5.65 3.36
CA PRO A 58 -10.00 6.94 3.43
C PRO A 58 -9.50 7.28 4.83
N ARG A 59 -10.12 6.77 5.90
CA ARG A 59 -9.67 7.04 7.27
C ARG A 59 -8.45 6.20 7.61
N LEU A 60 -8.43 4.93 7.22
CA LEU A 60 -7.26 4.07 7.35
C LEU A 60 -6.08 4.66 6.58
N LYS A 61 -6.32 5.15 5.36
CA LYS A 61 -5.31 5.84 4.56
C LYS A 61 -4.71 7.01 5.32
N LYS A 62 -5.56 7.89 5.88
CA LYS A 62 -5.12 9.04 6.66
C LYS A 62 -4.30 8.64 7.91
N GLU A 63 -4.75 7.64 8.66
CA GLU A 63 -4.05 7.16 9.85
C GLU A 63 -2.70 6.51 9.52
N MET A 64 -2.57 5.91 8.32
CA MET A 64 -1.29 5.41 7.80
C MET A 64 -0.37 6.54 7.35
N GLU A 65 -0.89 7.59 6.70
CA GLU A 65 -0.13 8.79 6.30
C GLU A 65 0.43 9.54 7.53
N GLU A 66 -0.35 9.61 8.60
CA GLU A 66 0.06 10.19 9.89
C GLU A 66 1.01 9.26 10.69
N GLY A 67 1.23 8.03 10.22
CA GLY A 67 2.09 7.03 10.86
C GLY A 67 1.53 6.45 12.16
N LYS A 68 0.24 6.65 12.45
CA LYS A 68 -0.44 6.09 13.62
C LYS A 68 -0.73 4.60 13.46
N ILE A 69 -0.94 4.16 12.21
CA ILE A 69 -1.13 2.76 11.86
C ILE A 69 0.00 2.30 10.92
N GLY A 70 0.80 1.35 11.40
CA GLY A 70 1.83 0.70 10.59
C GLY A 70 1.28 -0.36 9.64
N TYR A 71 2.12 -0.78 8.68
CA TYR A 71 1.77 -1.77 7.63
C TYR A 71 1.10 -3.04 8.17
N THR A 72 1.65 -3.67 9.22
CA THR A 72 1.13 -4.94 9.74
C THR A 72 -0.31 -4.80 10.25
N LYS A 73 -0.61 -3.73 11.01
CA LYS A 73 -1.97 -3.48 11.51
C LYS A 73 -2.91 -3.15 10.35
N ALA A 74 -2.48 -2.31 9.41
CA ALA A 74 -3.29 -1.98 8.24
C ALA A 74 -3.62 -3.21 7.39
N ARG A 75 -2.66 -4.11 7.18
CA ARG A 75 -2.85 -5.38 6.45
C ARG A 75 -3.92 -6.26 7.08
N GLU A 76 -4.01 -6.31 8.41
CA GLU A 76 -5.06 -7.08 9.08
C GLU A 76 -6.42 -6.35 9.03
N ILE A 77 -6.43 -5.03 9.19
CA ILE A 77 -7.66 -4.22 9.11
C ILE A 77 -8.32 -4.40 7.73
N VAL A 78 -7.58 -4.32 6.62
CA VAL A 78 -8.19 -4.38 5.28
C VAL A 78 -8.83 -5.72 4.91
N LYS A 79 -8.55 -6.79 5.68
CA LYS A 79 -9.21 -8.09 5.53
C LYS A 79 -10.66 -8.07 6.00
N VAL A 80 -10.97 -7.20 6.97
CA VAL A 80 -12.29 -7.13 7.64
C VAL A 80 -13.00 -5.80 7.44
N ALA A 81 -12.25 -4.74 7.12
CA ALA A 81 -12.77 -3.40 6.97
C ALA A 81 -13.41 -3.17 5.61
N ASP A 82 -14.54 -2.48 5.63
CA ASP A 82 -15.24 -1.90 4.49
C ASP A 82 -15.66 -0.46 4.78
N GLU A 83 -16.24 0.21 3.78
CA GLU A 83 -16.69 1.60 3.86
C GLU A 83 -17.71 1.86 4.99
N LYS A 84 -18.44 0.83 5.43
CA LYS A 84 -19.48 0.95 6.46
C LYS A 84 -18.93 0.76 7.86
N ASN A 85 -17.91 -0.07 8.01
CA ASN A 85 -17.39 -0.50 9.31
C ASN A 85 -15.97 -0.02 9.61
N GLU A 86 -15.32 0.74 8.71
CA GLU A 86 -13.95 1.24 8.87
C GLU A 86 -13.69 1.84 10.26
N ASN A 87 -14.60 2.69 10.76
CA ASN A 87 -14.48 3.35 12.07
C ASN A 87 -14.41 2.38 13.26
N ARG A 88 -14.93 1.16 13.13
CA ARG A 88 -14.90 0.16 14.20
C ARG A 88 -13.50 -0.46 14.37
N TRP A 89 -12.67 -0.40 13.32
CA TRP A 89 -11.39 -1.10 13.25
C TRP A 89 -10.16 -0.20 13.42
N LEU A 90 -10.35 1.12 13.37
CA LEU A 90 -9.28 2.12 13.56
C LEU A 90 -9.05 2.39 15.04
#